data_AF-A0AAE3EM20-F1
#
_entry.id   AF-A0AAE3EM20-F1
#
_cell.length_a   1.000
_cell.length_b   1.000
_cell.length_c   1.000
_cell.angle_alpha   90.00
_cell.angle_beta   90.00
_cell.angle_gamma   90.00
#
_symmetry.space_group_name_H-M   'P 1'
#
loop_
_entity.id
_entity.type
_entity.pdbx_description
1 polymer ?
#
loop_
_entity_poly.entity_id
_entity_poly.type
_entity_poly.pdbx_seq_one_letter_code
_entity_poly.pdbx_strand_id
1 'polypeptide(L)'
;MECPKCGLINPPNSLKCDCGYSFKDKTVTQIENENIKIKRNKFTAQLNGSIVFLIIGIISSVILLIKIMNSKYDRNLLQQIIEFYSDKNVYVKVKGIPALVLVGLFGVLYNNIKLNQYKNKKSKTSGKKKETEI
;
A
#
# COMPACT_ATOMS: atom_id res chain seq x y z
N MET A 1 35.36 -14.89 20.65
CA MET A 1 35.57 -13.53 21.18
C MET A 1 34.24 -12.86 21.47
N GLU A 2 34.11 -12.20 22.61
CA GLU A 2 32.86 -11.58 23.05
C GLU A 2 32.70 -10.16 22.49
N CYS A 3 31.50 -9.80 22.04
CA CYS A 3 31.23 -8.47 21.49
C CYS A 3 31.09 -7.43 22.62
N PRO A 4 31.88 -6.34 22.62
CA PRO A 4 31.80 -5.31 23.67
C PRO A 4 30.51 -4.47 23.60
N LYS A 5 29.71 -4.60 22.54
CA LYS A 5 28.45 -3.87 22.38
C LYS A 5 27.22 -4.63 22.84
N CYS A 6 27.21 -5.95 22.71
CA CYS A 6 26.03 -6.76 23.02
C CYS A 6 26.32 -8.04 23.82
N GLY A 7 27.57 -8.31 24.18
CA GLY A 7 27.97 -9.53 24.91
C GLY A 7 27.91 -10.83 24.09
N LEU A 8 27.58 -10.75 22.79
CA LEU A 8 27.47 -11.96 21.96
C LEU A 8 28.85 -12.61 21.75
N ILE A 9 28.96 -13.90 22.06
CA ILE A 9 30.16 -14.69 21.80
C ILE A 9 30.21 -15.05 20.31
N ASN A 10 31.18 -14.49 19.60
CA ASN A 10 31.42 -14.72 18.18
C ASN A 10 32.64 -15.62 17.95
N PRO A 11 32.69 -16.37 16.84
CA PRO A 11 33.91 -17.04 16.38
C PRO A 11 35.13 -16.11 16.37
N PRO A 12 36.34 -16.61 16.65
CA PRO A 12 37.55 -15.78 16.76
C PRO A 12 37.97 -15.14 15.42
N ASN A 13 37.48 -15.65 14.29
CA ASN A 13 37.72 -15.12 12.95
C ASN A 13 36.58 -14.22 12.44
N SER A 14 35.57 -13.92 13.25
CA SER A 14 34.45 -13.07 12.84
C SER A 14 34.89 -11.62 12.67
N LEU A 15 34.69 -11.07 11.47
CA LEU A 15 34.99 -9.67 11.17
C LEU A 15 33.94 -8.70 11.72
N LYS A 16 32.71 -9.16 11.89
CA LYS A 16 31.56 -8.35 12.32
C LYS A 16 30.65 -9.16 13.23
N CYS A 17 30.02 -8.49 14.20
CA CYS A 17 28.98 -9.03 15.06
C CYS A 17 27.60 -8.76 14.45
N ASP A 18 26.62 -9.63 14.71
CA ASP A 18 25.23 -9.48 14.29
C ASP A 18 24.55 -8.19 14.77
N CYS A 19 25.05 -7.57 15.85
CA CYS A 19 24.58 -6.27 16.34
C CYS A 19 25.06 -5.09 15.48
N GLY A 20 25.86 -5.34 14.44
CA GLY A 20 26.43 -4.32 13.58
C GLY A 20 27.84 -3.84 13.98
N TYR A 21 28.41 -4.36 15.06
CA TYR A 21 29.77 -3.99 15.52
C TYR A 21 30.85 -4.61 14.64
N SER A 22 31.74 -3.80 14.06
CA SER A 22 32.92 -4.27 13.33
C SER A 22 34.07 -4.52 14.30
N PHE A 23 34.59 -5.74 14.33
CA PHE A 23 35.72 -6.09 15.19
C PHE A 23 37.06 -5.58 14.64
N LYS A 24 37.13 -5.41 13.31
CA LYS A 24 38.29 -4.84 12.62
C LYS A 24 38.43 -3.34 12.91
N ASP A 25 37.32 -2.61 12.82
CA ASP A 25 37.32 -1.14 12.90
C ASP A 25 36.98 -0.64 14.32
N LYS A 26 36.71 -1.56 15.26
CA LYS A 26 36.25 -1.31 16.64
C LYS A 26 35.08 -0.32 16.76
N THR A 27 34.30 -0.17 15.69
CA THR A 27 33.22 0.82 15.58
C THR A 27 31.93 0.13 15.14
N VAL A 28 30.79 0.72 15.50
CA VAL A 28 29.50 0.33 14.94
C VAL A 28 29.38 1.04 13.60
N THR A 29 29.40 0.30 12.49
CA THR A 29 29.20 0.90 11.17
C THR A 29 27.82 1.57 11.13
N GLN A 30 27.77 2.91 11.20
CA GLN A 30 26.54 3.71 11.12
C GLN A 30 25.84 3.65 9.75
N ILE A 31 26.40 2.90 8.79
CA ILE A 31 26.01 2.86 7.38
C ILE A 31 24.58 2.30 7.18
N GLU A 32 24.00 1.63 8.18
CA GLU A 32 22.64 1.08 8.08
C GLU A 32 21.52 2.11 8.36
N ASN A 33 21.84 3.26 8.98
CA ASN A 33 20.81 4.25 9.36
C ASN A 33 20.42 5.22 8.23
N GLU A 34 21.30 5.47 7.25
CA GLU A 34 20.99 6.38 6.15
C GLU A 34 20.08 5.74 5.09
N ASN A 35 20.25 4.44 4.83
CA ASN A 35 19.43 3.71 3.87
C ASN A 35 17.98 3.47 4.36
N ILE A 36 17.73 3.53 5.68
CA ILE A 36 16.38 3.38 6.25
C ILE A 36 15.58 4.70 6.14
N LYS A 37 16.23 5.87 6.19
CA LYS A 37 15.54 7.17 6.04
C LYS A 37 15.04 7.40 4.62
N ILE A 38 15.81 7.02 3.60
CA ILE A 38 15.43 7.23 2.19
C ILE A 38 14.23 6.35 1.79
N LYS A 39 14.07 5.15 2.38
CA LYS A 39 12.95 4.25 2.07
C LYS A 39 11.61 4.64 2.72
N ARG A 40 11.58 5.44 3.79
CA ARG A 40 10.31 5.90 4.41
C ARG A 40 9.63 7.02 3.63
N ASN A 41 10.39 7.88 2.94
CA ASN A 41 9.82 9.06 2.27
C ASN A 41 9.14 8.74 0.92
N LYS A 42 9.43 7.59 0.30
CA LYS A 42 8.74 7.18 -0.93
C LYS A 42 7.35 6.57 -0.68
N PHE A 43 7.07 6.11 0.54
CA PHE A 43 5.79 5.46 0.86
C PHE A 43 4.70 6.46 1.30
N THR A 44 5.06 7.58 1.91
CA THR A 44 4.12 8.63 2.32
C THR A 44 3.58 9.45 1.14
N ALA A 45 4.32 9.57 0.03
CA ALA A 45 3.85 10.27 -1.16
C ALA A 45 2.75 9.52 -1.95
N GLN A 46 2.69 8.19 -1.86
CA GLN A 46 1.68 7.40 -2.60
C GLN A 46 0.31 7.30 -1.90
N LEU A 47 0.26 7.49 -0.58
CA LEU A 47 -0.99 7.38 0.18
C LEU A 47 -1.93 8.58 -0.01
N ASN A 48 -1.39 9.78 -0.24
CA ASN A 48 -2.20 11.00 -0.38
C ASN A 48 -2.98 11.04 -1.71
N GLY A 49 -2.44 10.44 -2.78
CA GLY A 49 -3.12 10.39 -4.07
C GLY A 49 -4.42 9.58 -4.01
N SER A 50 -4.40 8.43 -3.33
CA SER A 50 -5.55 7.52 -3.31
C SER A 50 -6.77 8.10 -2.58
N ILE A 51 -6.55 8.90 -1.53
CA ILE A 51 -7.64 9.52 -0.76
C ILE A 51 -8.34 10.60 -1.59
N VAL A 52 -7.57 11.40 -2.34
CA VAL A 52 -8.12 12.46 -3.20
C VAL A 52 -9.02 11.86 -4.30
N PHE A 53 -8.61 10.76 -4.94
CA PHE A 53 -9.44 10.08 -5.94
C PHE A 53 -10.75 9.52 -5.37
N LEU A 54 -10.72 8.97 -4.15
CA LEU A 54 -11.93 8.48 -3.48
C LEU A 54 -12.91 9.62 -3.19
N ILE A 55 -12.42 10.76 -2.68
CA ILE A 55 -13.25 11.93 -2.39
C ILE A 55 -13.90 12.48 -3.68
N ILE A 56 -13.12 12.62 -4.76
CA ILE A 56 -13.64 13.07 -6.06
C ILE A 56 -14.70 12.11 -6.60
N GLY A 57 -14.47 10.80 -6.47
CA GLY A 57 -15.45 9.77 -6.88
C GLY A 57 -16.77 9.88 -6.11
N ILE A 58 -16.70 10.07 -4.79
CA ILE A 58 -17.89 10.24 -3.95
C ILE A 58 -18.65 11.50 -4.36
N ILE A 59 -17.97 12.65 -4.49
CA ILE A 59 -18.59 13.92 -4.89
C ILE A 59 -19.28 13.79 -6.26
N SER A 60 -18.61 13.18 -7.24
CA SER A 60 -19.18 12.95 -8.57
C SER A 60 -20.45 12.10 -8.52
N SER A 61 -20.44 11.03 -7.71
CA SER A 61 -21.60 10.15 -7.53
C SER A 61 -22.79 10.87 -6.89
N VAL A 62 -22.55 11.71 -5.89
CA VAL A 62 -23.59 12.50 -5.21
C VAL A 62 -24.20 13.53 -6.16
N ILE A 63 -23.40 14.23 -6.96
CA ILE A 63 -23.90 15.18 -7.97
C ILE A 63 -24.81 14.48 -8.98
N LEU A 64 -24.42 13.27 -9.42
CA LEU A 64 -25.24 12.47 -10.33
C LEU A 64 -26.58 12.09 -9.69
N LEU A 65 -26.56 11.66 -8.42
CA LEU A 65 -27.77 11.34 -7.66
C LEU A 65 -28.69 12.55 -7.48
N ILE A 66 -28.13 13.72 -7.13
CA ILE A 66 -28.91 14.96 -7.00
C ILE A 66 -29.56 15.33 -8.34
N LYS A 67 -28.83 15.18 -9.46
CA LYS A 67 -29.41 15.39 -10.80
C LYS A 67 -30.53 14.41 -11.09
N ILE A 68 -30.39 13.13 -10.73
CA ILE A 68 -31.43 12.11 -10.90
C ILE A 68 -32.67 12.45 -10.05
N MET A 69 -32.48 12.91 -8.82
CA MET A 69 -33.57 13.24 -7.89
C MET A 69 -34.28 14.56 -8.23
N ASN A 70 -33.55 15.57 -8.71
CA ASN A 70 -34.09 16.88 -9.10
C ASN A 70 -34.61 16.91 -10.53
N SER A 71 -34.19 15.97 -11.38
CA SER A 71 -34.88 15.71 -12.63
C SER A 71 -36.28 15.24 -12.25
N LYS A 72 -37.27 16.12 -12.38
CA LYS A 72 -38.67 15.70 -12.50
C LYS A 72 -38.66 14.48 -13.41
N TYR A 73 -39.19 13.37 -12.91
CA TYR A 73 -39.17 12.05 -13.52
C TYR A 73 -40.01 12.07 -14.82
N ASP A 74 -39.55 12.80 -15.83
CA ASP A 74 -40.01 12.63 -17.19
C ASP A 74 -39.56 11.23 -17.62
N ARG A 75 -40.48 10.48 -18.21
CA ARG A 75 -40.36 9.04 -18.55
C ARG A 75 -39.20 8.66 -19.49
N ASN A 76 -38.21 9.52 -19.68
CA ASN A 76 -37.16 9.41 -20.67
C ASN A 76 -35.77 9.09 -20.09
N LEU A 77 -35.55 8.99 -18.77
CA LEU A 77 -34.21 8.66 -18.26
C LEU A 77 -33.78 7.24 -18.69
N LEU A 78 -34.68 6.26 -18.57
CA LEU A 78 -34.41 4.89 -19.01
C LEU A 78 -34.19 4.84 -20.53
N GLN A 79 -34.93 5.66 -21.28
CA GLN A 79 -34.84 5.72 -22.74
C GLN A 79 -33.57 6.44 -23.21
N GLN A 80 -33.13 7.49 -22.52
CA GLN A 80 -31.85 8.16 -22.73
C GLN A 80 -30.67 7.25 -22.37
N ILE A 81 -30.78 6.48 -21.28
CA ILE A 81 -29.80 5.45 -20.93
C ILE A 81 -29.76 4.40 -22.04
N ILE A 82 -30.90 3.89 -22.50
CA ILE A 82 -30.96 2.89 -23.57
C ILE A 82 -30.40 3.46 -24.89
N GLU A 83 -30.73 4.69 -25.29
CA GLU A 83 -30.13 5.35 -26.48
C GLU A 83 -28.63 5.55 -26.33
N PHE A 84 -28.17 6.00 -25.16
CA PHE A 84 -26.75 6.17 -24.87
C PHE A 84 -25.97 4.83 -24.91
N TYR A 85 -26.58 3.75 -24.42
CA TYR A 85 -26.01 2.40 -24.50
C TYR A 85 -26.22 1.71 -25.86
N SER A 86 -27.14 2.20 -26.69
CA SER A 86 -27.43 1.70 -28.05
C SER A 86 -26.40 2.20 -29.07
N ASP A 87 -25.83 3.38 -28.85
CA ASP A 87 -24.76 3.89 -29.72
C ASP A 87 -23.48 3.06 -29.56
N LYS A 88 -23.19 2.22 -30.56
CA LYS A 88 -22.02 1.30 -30.57
C LYS A 88 -20.70 2.01 -30.29
N ASN A 89 -20.55 3.27 -30.70
CA ASN A 89 -19.32 4.03 -30.48
C ASN A 89 -19.16 4.46 -29.01
N VAL A 90 -20.27 4.69 -28.32
CA VAL A 90 -20.31 5.02 -26.89
C VAL A 90 -20.20 3.73 -26.07
N TYR A 91 -20.91 2.68 -26.46
CA TYR A 91 -20.91 1.38 -25.79
C TYR A 91 -19.51 0.76 -25.67
N VAL A 92 -18.68 0.85 -26.71
CA VAL A 92 -17.30 0.34 -26.66
C VAL A 92 -16.41 1.19 -25.74
N LYS A 93 -16.61 2.50 -25.68
CA LYS A 93 -15.87 3.40 -24.77
C LYS A 93 -16.29 3.20 -23.31
N VAL A 94 -17.58 2.96 -23.06
CA VAL A 94 -18.15 2.78 -21.72
C VAL A 94 -17.87 1.38 -21.18
N LYS A 95 -17.73 0.33 -22.00
CA LYS A 95 -17.28 -1.01 -21.56
C LYS A 95 -15.94 -1.00 -20.82
N GLY A 96 -15.07 -0.03 -21.12
CA GLY A 96 -13.80 0.13 -20.41
C GLY A 96 -13.99 0.60 -18.96
N ILE A 97 -15.07 1.32 -18.64
CA ILE A 97 -15.24 1.96 -17.33
C ILE A 97 -15.51 0.91 -16.23
N PRO A 98 -16.46 -0.04 -16.36
CA PRO A 98 -16.63 -1.10 -15.37
C PRO A 98 -15.38 -1.96 -15.22
N ALA A 99 -14.67 -2.25 -16.32
CA ALA A 99 -13.42 -3.01 -16.28
C ALA A 99 -12.32 -2.25 -15.53
N LEU A 100 -12.16 -0.93 -15.77
CA LEU A 100 -11.21 -0.08 -15.05
C LEU A 100 -11.55 0.06 -13.56
N VAL A 101 -12.83 0.22 -13.23
CA VAL A 101 -13.30 0.26 -11.84
C VAL A 101 -13.00 -1.08 -11.15
N LEU A 102 -13.32 -2.21 -11.79
CA LEU A 102 -13.01 -3.53 -11.25
C LEU A 102 -11.50 -3.73 -11.07
N VAL A 103 -10.68 -3.41 -12.07
CA VAL A 103 -9.21 -3.50 -11.99
C VAL A 103 -8.66 -2.64 -10.85
N GLY A 104 -9.18 -1.41 -10.68
CA GLY A 104 -8.81 -0.54 -9.56
C GLY A 104 -9.18 -1.14 -8.21
N LEU A 105 -10.40 -1.67 -8.09
CA LEU A 105 -10.91 -2.30 -6.86
C LEU A 105 -10.11 -3.56 -6.50
N PHE A 106 -9.80 -4.40 -7.49
CA PHE A 106 -8.92 -5.56 -7.33
C PHE A 106 -7.50 -5.15 -6.92
N GLY A 107 -6.94 -4.07 -7.48
CA GLY A 107 -5.63 -3.55 -7.10
C GLY A 107 -5.58 -3.08 -5.64
N VAL A 108 -6.62 -2.38 -5.18
CA VAL A 108 -6.75 -1.95 -3.78
C VAL A 108 -6.89 -3.15 -2.84
N LEU A 109 -7.74 -4.11 -3.17
CA LEU A 109 -7.90 -5.35 -2.40
C LEU A 109 -6.60 -6.15 -2.31
N TYR A 110 -5.91 -6.32 -3.44
CA TYR A 110 -4.63 -7.02 -3.50
C TYR A 110 -3.58 -6.36 -2.60
N ASN A 111 -3.47 -5.03 -2.64
CA ASN A 111 -2.55 -4.29 -1.79
C ASN A 111 -2.87 -4.43 -0.30
N ASN A 112 -4.15 -4.39 0.07
CA ASN A 112 -4.57 -4.59 1.47
C ASN A 112 -4.22 -5.99 1.97
N ILE A 113 -4.47 -7.03 1.17
CA ILE A 113 -4.12 -8.42 1.51
C ILE A 113 -2.61 -8.55 1.71
N LYS A 114 -1.82 -8.01 0.77
CA LYS A 114 -0.36 -8.06 0.83
C LYS A 114 0.19 -7.33 2.07
N LEU A 115 -0.34 -6.15 2.39
CA LEU A 115 0.03 -5.41 3.60
C LEU A 115 -0.26 -6.21 4.89
N ASN A 116 -1.39 -6.92 4.94
CA ASN A 116 -1.72 -7.78 6.08
C ASN A 116 -0.73 -8.95 6.23
N GLN A 117 -0.32 -9.56 5.11
CA GLN A 117 0.69 -10.62 5.13
C GLN A 117 2.05 -10.11 5.65
N TYR A 118 2.47 -8.90 5.29
CA TYR A 118 3.69 -8.28 5.81
C TYR A 118 3.62 -8.03 7.32
N LYS A 119 2.49 -7.52 7.83
CA LYS A 119 2.28 -7.32 9.27
C LYS A 119 2.39 -8.64 10.05
N ASN A 120 1.76 -9.70 9.54
CA ASN A 120 1.76 -11.01 10.18
C ASN A 120 3.14 -11.70 10.17
N LYS A 121 3.95 -11.50 9.12
CA LYS A 121 5.35 -11.98 9.12
C LYS A 121 6.17 -11.24 10.18
N LYS A 122 6.02 -9.92 10.27
CA LYS A 122 6.78 -9.09 11.23
C LYS A 122 6.45 -9.43 12.68
N SER A 123 5.18 -9.69 13.01
CA SER A 123 4.78 -10.08 14.37
C SER A 123 5.37 -11.45 14.78
N LYS A 124 5.38 -12.44 13.87
CA LYS A 124 5.99 -13.75 14.13
C LYS A 124 7.50 -13.66 14.37
N THR A 125 8.22 -12.87 13.59
CA THR A 125 9.67 -12.66 13.81
C THR A 125 9.95 -11.93 15.12
N SER A 126 9.07 -11.00 15.54
CA SER A 126 9.23 -10.28 16.81
C SER A 126 8.88 -11.11 18.04
N GLY A 127 7.98 -12.08 17.93
CA GLY A 127 7.62 -12.99 19.03
C GLY A 127 8.70 -14.06 19.28
N LYS A 128 9.24 -14.65 18.21
CA LYS A 128 10.28 -15.69 18.31
C LYS A 128 11.57 -15.19 18.97
N LYS A 129 11.85 -13.89 18.92
CA LYS A 129 13.03 -13.28 19.56
C LYS A 129 12.88 -13.13 21.08
N LYS A 130 11.66 -13.16 21.63
CA LYS A 130 11.42 -13.02 23.08
C LYS A 130 11.47 -14.35 23.85
N GLU A 131 11.28 -15.49 23.18
CA GLU A 131 11.32 -16.81 23.82
C GLU A 131 12.73 -17.41 23.90
N THR A 132 13.72 -16.81 23.24
CA THR A 132 15.12 -17.30 23.25
C THR A 132 16.03 -16.52 24.22
N GLU A 133 15.47 -15.60 25.00
CA GLU A 133 16.16 -14.81 26.04
C GLU A 133 15.77 -15.24 27.48
N ILE A 134 15.23 -16.46 27.67
CA ILE A 134 14.99 -17.08 28.98
C ILE A 134 15.94 -18.26 29.16
#